data_AF-A0A9W7ED36-F1
#
_entry.id   AF-A0A9W7ED36-F1
#
_cell.length_a   1.000
_cell.length_b   1.000
_cell.length_c   1.000
_cell.angle_alpha   90.00
_cell.angle_beta   90.00
_cell.angle_gamma   90.00
#
_symmetry.space_group_name_H-M   'P 1'
#
loop_
_entity.id
_entity.type
_entity.pdbx_description
1 polymer ?
#
loop_
_entity_poly.entity_id
_entity_poly.type
_entity_poly.pdbx_seq_one_letter_code
_entity_poly.pdbx_strand_id
1 'polypeptide(L)'
;MLALTTRTASAPARRCLSTLLSLNEEFPGVPSTSPSPKSVSKPEITTLPSGLTIITEANASTSTVSITYPSGSASEQAGESGAALAAKHMSFKSSATASSARILYDLENAGASTFSTVSRFSSSSGYTCAPEQAEGLLGMLSTPSAYELWDMRDARAYAALDKAEMMQTPETALSDLIYAASYGEKTAAGKSLYQTVSNEGIVSFMGRELVGGTLVATGVGDHKAFVAAASAAFASATGGTPSSPPAFTGGESRLAASTPYSHVAVAFKAADSNAVNAVVKALLSAGTGSSAAGFTADGLVGAYGSSLAGSAGALSEDIMKSVSSAGSGNLDSAKAVAK
;
A
#
# COMPACT_ATOMS: atom_id res chain seq x y z
N MET A 1 18.91 72.63 -5.10
CA MET A 1 19.53 71.49 -4.39
C MET A 1 18.80 70.23 -4.88
N LEU A 2 19.25 69.66 -6.00
CA LEU A 2 18.73 68.41 -6.57
C LEU A 2 19.85 67.36 -6.46
N ALA A 3 19.61 66.26 -5.75
CA ALA A 3 20.57 65.18 -5.58
C ALA A 3 20.50 64.22 -6.78
N LEU A 4 21.66 63.96 -7.40
CA LEU A 4 21.82 63.00 -8.49
C LEU A 4 21.59 61.56 -8.00
N THR A 5 20.70 60.85 -8.66
CA THR A 5 20.55 59.40 -8.60
C THR A 5 21.69 58.72 -9.37
N THR A 6 22.58 58.00 -8.68
CA THR A 6 23.55 57.09 -9.29
C THR A 6 22.92 55.71 -9.48
N ARG A 7 22.70 55.34 -10.75
CA ARG A 7 22.33 53.98 -11.17
C ARG A 7 23.52 53.05 -10.89
N THR A 8 23.38 52.10 -9.98
CA THR A 8 24.36 51.02 -9.79
C THR A 8 24.27 50.06 -10.97
N ALA A 9 25.39 49.87 -11.67
CA ALA A 9 25.51 48.97 -12.81
C ALA A 9 25.42 47.51 -12.33
N SER A 10 24.54 46.74 -12.97
CA SER A 10 24.50 45.28 -12.86
C SER A 10 25.83 44.69 -13.35
N ALA A 11 26.42 43.81 -12.54
CA ALA A 11 27.64 43.09 -12.89
C ALA A 11 27.45 42.25 -14.17
N PRO A 12 28.47 42.13 -15.04
CA PRO A 12 28.33 41.40 -16.29
C PRO A 12 28.16 39.90 -16.00
N ALA A 13 27.14 39.29 -16.61
CA ALA A 13 26.94 37.85 -16.59
C ALA A 13 28.18 37.17 -17.20
N ARG A 14 28.99 36.52 -16.36
CA ARG A 14 30.06 35.63 -16.83
C ARG A 14 29.42 34.49 -17.59
N ARG A 15 29.70 34.40 -18.89
CA ARG A 15 29.50 33.19 -19.68
C ARG A 15 30.46 32.13 -19.15
N CYS A 16 30.01 31.31 -18.20
CA CYS A 16 30.74 30.11 -17.80
C CYS A 16 30.51 29.04 -18.87
N LEU A 17 31.55 28.77 -19.68
CA LEU A 17 31.75 27.47 -20.28
C LEU A 17 31.70 26.44 -19.14
N SER A 18 30.94 25.35 -19.31
CA SER A 18 30.71 24.32 -18.29
C SER A 18 32.02 23.61 -17.91
N THR A 19 32.83 24.21 -17.04
CA THR A 19 33.84 23.49 -16.30
C THR A 19 33.09 22.55 -15.37
N LEU A 20 33.10 21.26 -15.71
CA LEU A 20 32.57 20.21 -14.86
C LEU A 20 33.34 20.29 -13.53
N LEU A 21 32.70 20.86 -12.50
CA LEU A 21 33.24 20.87 -11.14
C LEU A 21 33.46 19.41 -10.72
N SER A 22 34.56 19.17 -10.03
CA SER A 22 34.81 17.87 -9.42
C SER A 22 33.76 17.59 -8.35
N LEU A 23 33.36 16.33 -8.15
CA LEU A 23 32.43 15.94 -7.09
C LEU A 23 32.94 16.27 -5.68
N ASN A 24 34.23 16.59 -5.53
CA ASN A 24 34.85 17.01 -4.28
C ASN A 24 34.78 18.53 -4.04
N GLU A 25 34.23 19.31 -4.98
CA GLU A 25 34.08 20.76 -4.87
C GLU A 25 32.60 21.10 -4.71
N GLU A 26 32.28 21.98 -3.75
CA GLU A 26 30.92 22.47 -3.57
C GLU A 26 30.50 23.31 -4.77
N PHE A 27 29.32 23.02 -5.32
CA PHE A 27 28.82 23.76 -6.48
C PHE A 27 28.59 25.23 -6.09
N PRO A 28 29.16 26.22 -6.80
CA PRO A 28 29.05 27.61 -6.40
C PRO A 28 27.59 28.08 -6.31
N GLY A 29 27.23 28.70 -5.19
CA GLY A 29 25.90 29.31 -5.00
C GLY A 29 24.81 28.37 -4.49
N VAL A 30 25.14 27.17 -4.02
CA VAL A 30 24.19 26.36 -3.26
C VAL A 30 23.89 27.03 -1.90
N PRO A 31 22.61 27.08 -1.47
CA PRO A 31 22.25 27.64 -0.18
C PRO A 31 22.82 26.78 0.95
N SER A 32 23.41 27.42 1.97
CA SER A 32 23.89 26.72 3.15
C SER A 32 22.71 26.10 3.90
N THR A 33 22.74 24.78 4.08
CA THR A 33 21.73 24.04 4.86
C THR A 33 22.26 23.74 6.26
N SER A 34 21.49 24.06 7.30
CA SER A 34 21.76 23.62 8.66
C SER A 34 20.78 22.51 9.06
N PRO A 35 21.26 21.41 9.68
CA PRO A 35 20.36 20.38 10.19
C PRO A 35 19.51 20.96 11.33
N SER A 36 18.20 20.79 11.24
CA SER A 36 17.26 21.11 12.31
C SER A 36 16.83 19.82 13.04
N PRO A 37 16.50 19.89 14.35
CA PRO A 37 15.92 18.76 15.05
C PRO A 37 14.62 18.34 14.36
N LYS A 38 14.43 17.03 14.16
CA LYS A 38 13.19 16.47 13.59
C LYS A 38 12.01 16.83 14.51
N SER A 39 11.11 17.67 14.03
CA SER A 39 9.87 17.98 14.73
C SER A 39 8.90 16.81 14.62
N VAL A 40 8.40 16.31 15.75
CA VAL A 40 7.33 15.31 15.77
C VAL A 40 6.02 16.02 15.44
N SER A 41 5.53 15.83 14.22
CA SER A 41 4.20 16.28 13.81
C SER A 41 3.13 15.34 14.39
N LYS A 42 1.97 15.89 14.73
CA LYS A 42 0.78 15.09 15.02
C LYS A 42 -0.06 14.99 13.75
N PRO A 43 -0.68 13.84 13.48
CA PRO A 43 -1.59 13.73 12.35
C PRO A 43 -2.83 14.63 12.56
N GLU A 44 -3.20 15.37 11.53
CA GLU A 44 -4.44 16.14 11.46
C GLU A 44 -5.48 15.33 10.68
N ILE A 45 -6.72 15.31 11.16
CA ILE A 45 -7.80 14.50 10.60
C ILE A 45 -9.01 15.38 10.33
N THR A 46 -9.51 15.35 9.10
CA THR A 46 -10.76 15.98 8.70
C THR A 46 -11.62 14.97 7.93
N THR A 47 -12.89 14.82 8.31
CA THR A 47 -13.87 14.03 7.56
C THR A 47 -14.78 14.96 6.78
N LEU A 48 -14.84 14.80 5.46
CA LEU A 48 -15.70 15.59 4.59
C LEU A 48 -17.18 15.17 4.72
N PRO A 49 -18.14 16.03 4.34
CA PRO A 49 -19.55 15.66 4.27
C PRO A 49 -19.84 14.47 3.33
N SER A 50 -18.96 14.24 2.34
CA SER A 50 -19.03 13.06 1.46
C SER A 50 -18.70 11.75 2.17
N GLY A 51 -18.14 11.78 3.38
CA GLY A 51 -17.66 10.60 4.12
C GLY A 51 -16.18 10.26 3.88
N LEU A 52 -15.49 10.98 2.98
CA LEU A 52 -14.05 10.84 2.77
C LEU A 52 -13.30 11.34 4.01
N THR A 53 -12.47 10.48 4.60
CA THR A 53 -11.59 10.87 5.71
C THR A 53 -10.23 11.27 5.17
N ILE A 54 -9.74 12.45 5.53
CA ILE A 54 -8.46 13.00 5.11
C ILE A 54 -7.54 13.08 6.32
N ILE A 55 -6.38 12.46 6.23
CA ILE A 55 -5.35 12.42 7.28
C ILE A 55 -4.08 13.03 6.69
N THR A 56 -3.52 14.06 7.34
CA THR A 56 -2.25 14.63 6.92
C THR A 56 -1.22 14.62 8.04
N GLU A 57 0.04 14.39 7.69
CA GLU A 57 1.18 14.52 8.60
C GLU A 57 2.27 15.38 7.95
N ALA A 58 2.73 16.40 8.67
CA ALA A 58 3.81 17.29 8.22
C ALA A 58 5.21 16.66 8.44
N ASN A 59 6.27 17.39 8.08
CA ASN A 59 7.67 17.07 8.39
C ASN A 59 8.24 15.80 7.75
N ALA A 60 8.08 15.67 6.43
CA ALA A 60 8.81 14.69 5.63
C ALA A 60 9.53 15.39 4.45
N SER A 61 10.69 14.84 4.05
CA SER A 61 11.45 15.35 2.89
C SER A 61 10.79 15.04 1.55
N THR A 62 9.85 14.10 1.54
CA THR A 62 9.02 13.72 0.40
C THR A 62 7.58 13.67 0.86
N SER A 63 6.64 13.87 -0.07
CA SER A 63 5.22 13.66 0.21
C SER A 63 4.74 12.36 -0.37
N THR A 64 4.03 11.56 0.42
CA THR A 64 3.34 10.36 -0.05
C THR A 64 1.85 10.53 0.16
N VAL A 65 1.09 10.48 -0.91
CA VAL A 65 -0.37 10.60 -0.91
C VAL A 65 -0.96 9.27 -1.34
N SER A 66 -1.87 8.70 -0.55
CA SER A 66 -2.57 7.47 -0.88
C SER A 66 -4.04 7.51 -0.50
N ILE A 67 -4.86 6.91 -1.33
CA ILE A 67 -6.27 6.65 -1.03
C ILE A 67 -6.42 5.16 -0.75
N THR A 68 -7.08 4.81 0.36
CA THR A 68 -7.39 3.43 0.72
C THR A 68 -8.90 3.27 0.82
N TYR A 69 -9.46 2.35 0.06
CA TYR A 69 -10.86 1.95 0.14
C TYR A 69 -10.97 0.67 0.96
N PRO A 70 -11.97 0.54 1.85
CA PRO A 70 -12.21 -0.65 2.66
C PRO A 70 -12.98 -1.72 1.85
N SER A 71 -12.53 -1.95 0.63
CA SER A 71 -13.02 -2.99 -0.27
C SER A 71 -11.82 -3.65 -0.93
N GLY A 72 -11.86 -4.97 -1.05
CA GLY A 72 -10.82 -5.78 -1.70
C GLY A 72 -11.47 -7.02 -2.32
N SER A 73 -10.74 -8.13 -2.46
CA SER A 73 -11.33 -9.34 -3.09
C SER A 73 -12.52 -9.94 -2.33
N ALA A 74 -12.61 -9.73 -1.02
CA ALA A 74 -13.77 -10.18 -0.23
C ALA A 74 -15.04 -9.37 -0.53
N SER A 75 -14.94 -8.24 -1.24
CA SER A 75 -16.07 -7.42 -1.70
C SER A 75 -16.53 -7.79 -3.13
N GLU A 76 -15.88 -8.77 -3.78
CA GLU A 76 -16.25 -9.26 -5.10
C GLU A 76 -17.60 -9.99 -5.07
N GLN A 77 -18.45 -9.67 -6.04
CA GLN A 77 -19.75 -10.29 -6.24
C GLN A 77 -19.66 -11.42 -7.27
N ALA A 78 -20.79 -12.10 -7.50
CA ALA A 78 -20.89 -13.10 -8.57
C ALA A 78 -20.52 -12.47 -9.93
N GLY A 79 -19.55 -13.08 -10.62
CA GLY A 79 -19.04 -12.57 -11.90
C GLY A 79 -17.84 -11.64 -11.81
N GLU A 80 -17.42 -11.24 -10.60
CA GLU A 80 -16.29 -10.32 -10.38
C GLU A 80 -15.06 -11.02 -9.80
N SER A 81 -14.98 -12.35 -9.91
CA SER A 81 -13.88 -13.09 -9.30
C SER A 81 -12.53 -12.70 -9.93
N GLY A 82 -11.60 -12.19 -9.12
CA GLY A 82 -10.30 -11.67 -9.57
C GLY A 82 -10.34 -10.24 -10.11
N ALA A 83 -11.48 -9.55 -9.98
CA ALA A 83 -11.60 -8.15 -10.37
C ALA A 83 -10.76 -7.23 -9.50
N ALA A 84 -10.62 -7.50 -8.20
CA ALA A 84 -9.82 -6.68 -7.30
C ALA A 84 -8.34 -6.66 -7.70
N LEU A 85 -7.80 -7.82 -8.09
CA LEU A 85 -6.42 -7.93 -8.58
C LEU A 85 -6.21 -7.21 -9.90
N ALA A 86 -7.17 -7.30 -10.83
CA ALA A 86 -7.08 -6.56 -12.09
C ALA A 86 -7.28 -5.04 -11.89
N ALA A 87 -8.15 -4.62 -10.95
CA ALA A 87 -8.42 -3.22 -10.63
C ALA A 87 -7.17 -2.51 -10.12
N LYS A 88 -6.31 -3.19 -9.33
CA LYS A 88 -4.97 -2.69 -8.96
C LYS A 88 -4.16 -2.23 -10.19
N HIS A 89 -4.25 -2.96 -11.31
CA HIS A 89 -3.53 -2.65 -12.55
C HIS A 89 -4.26 -1.63 -13.44
N MET A 90 -5.50 -1.26 -13.09
CA MET A 90 -6.26 -0.18 -13.72
C MET A 90 -6.00 1.19 -13.07
N SER A 91 -5.31 1.24 -11.94
CA SER A 91 -4.84 2.50 -11.33
C SER A 91 -3.95 3.29 -12.29
N PHE A 92 -4.15 4.61 -12.33
CA PHE A 92 -3.41 5.53 -13.21
C PHE A 92 -3.47 5.19 -14.71
N LYS A 93 -4.50 4.47 -15.16
CA LYS A 93 -4.80 4.25 -16.58
C LYS A 93 -5.65 5.38 -17.15
N SER A 94 -5.90 5.31 -18.46
CA SER A 94 -6.65 6.33 -19.19
C SER A 94 -7.95 6.68 -18.50
N SER A 95 -8.33 7.94 -18.61
CA SER A 95 -9.57 8.51 -18.12
C SER A 95 -10.35 9.16 -19.25
N ALA A 96 -11.55 9.66 -18.95
CA ALA A 96 -12.36 10.39 -19.92
C ALA A 96 -11.67 11.65 -20.48
N THR A 97 -10.67 12.19 -19.76
CA THR A 97 -10.01 13.46 -20.10
C THR A 97 -8.54 13.31 -20.49
N ALA A 98 -7.91 12.18 -20.21
CA ALA A 98 -6.49 11.96 -20.48
C ALA A 98 -6.17 10.51 -20.83
N SER A 99 -5.24 10.29 -21.77
CA SER A 99 -4.74 8.97 -22.09
C SER A 99 -3.79 8.44 -21.00
N SER A 100 -3.60 7.11 -20.92
CA SER A 100 -2.63 6.49 -20.00
C SER A 100 -1.22 7.08 -20.15
N ALA A 101 -0.81 7.35 -21.40
CA ALA A 101 0.49 7.96 -21.69
C ALA A 101 0.59 9.41 -21.17
N ARG A 102 -0.51 10.17 -21.24
CA ARG A 102 -0.53 11.55 -20.73
C ARG A 102 -0.47 11.57 -19.20
N ILE A 103 -1.25 10.73 -18.55
CA ILE A 103 -1.26 10.59 -17.08
C ILE A 103 0.15 10.20 -16.59
N LEU A 104 0.77 9.20 -17.22
CA LEU A 104 2.13 8.78 -16.87
C LEU A 104 3.15 9.90 -17.09
N TYR A 105 3.08 10.60 -18.22
CA TYR A 105 3.96 11.74 -18.50
C TYR A 105 3.84 12.84 -17.42
N ASP A 106 2.62 13.19 -17.03
CA ASP A 106 2.39 14.23 -16.02
C ASP A 106 2.90 13.79 -14.63
N LEU A 107 2.75 12.52 -14.26
CA LEU A 107 3.31 11.96 -13.03
C LEU A 107 4.84 11.95 -13.04
N GLU A 108 5.46 11.46 -14.12
CA GLU A 108 6.92 11.41 -14.26
C GLU A 108 7.54 12.80 -14.32
N ASN A 109 6.91 13.74 -15.02
CA ASN A 109 7.37 15.14 -15.10
C ASN A 109 7.29 15.84 -13.73
N ALA A 110 6.36 15.43 -12.86
CA ALA A 110 6.30 15.86 -11.47
C ALA A 110 7.27 15.09 -10.55
N GLY A 111 8.03 14.13 -11.07
CA GLY A 111 8.94 13.27 -10.30
C GLY A 111 8.21 12.30 -9.37
N ALA A 112 6.96 11.94 -9.67
CA ALA A 112 6.14 11.09 -8.84
C ALA A 112 6.37 9.59 -9.13
N SER A 113 6.50 8.80 -8.07
CA SER A 113 6.51 7.34 -8.12
C SER A 113 5.15 6.81 -7.66
N THR A 114 4.45 6.05 -8.49
CA THR A 114 3.12 5.52 -8.17
C THR A 114 3.18 4.12 -7.58
N PHE A 115 2.17 3.76 -6.81
CA PHE A 115 1.97 2.42 -6.30
C PHE A 115 0.49 2.08 -6.23
N SER A 116 0.20 0.78 -6.28
CA SER A 116 -1.14 0.24 -6.05
C SER A 116 -1.05 -1.14 -5.43
N THR A 117 -1.87 -1.38 -4.42
CA THR A 117 -1.91 -2.61 -3.63
C THR A 117 -3.36 -3.02 -3.43
N VAL A 118 -3.58 -4.32 -3.36
CA VAL A 118 -4.90 -4.89 -3.07
C VAL A 118 -4.74 -6.03 -2.09
N SER A 119 -5.69 -6.12 -1.17
CA SER A 119 -5.81 -7.16 -0.16
C SER A 119 -7.20 -7.79 -0.22
N ARG A 120 -7.56 -8.60 0.78
CA ARG A 120 -8.90 -9.17 0.89
C ARG A 120 -9.93 -8.11 1.26
N PHE A 121 -9.55 -7.14 2.09
CA PHE A 121 -10.49 -6.21 2.71
C PHE A 121 -10.22 -4.76 2.35
N SER A 122 -9.13 -4.47 1.66
CA SER A 122 -8.80 -3.11 1.23
C SER A 122 -8.05 -3.07 -0.10
N SER A 123 -8.16 -1.93 -0.75
CA SER A 123 -7.45 -1.58 -1.97
C SER A 123 -6.89 -0.18 -1.80
N SER A 124 -5.62 0.01 -2.14
CA SER A 124 -4.94 1.29 -1.99
C SER A 124 -4.20 1.65 -3.26
N SER A 125 -4.23 2.93 -3.62
CA SER A 125 -3.43 3.50 -4.69
C SER A 125 -2.86 4.84 -4.24
N GLY A 126 -1.70 5.21 -4.76
CA GLY A 126 -1.05 6.44 -4.33
C GLY A 126 0.20 6.77 -5.12
N TYR A 127 0.83 7.87 -4.72
CA TYR A 127 2.08 8.34 -5.29
C TYR A 127 2.97 8.97 -4.21
N THR A 128 4.28 8.92 -4.45
CA THR A 128 5.30 9.63 -3.68
C THR A 128 5.96 10.66 -4.58
N CYS A 129 6.03 11.93 -4.17
CA CYS A 129 6.56 13.05 -4.94
C CYS A 129 7.26 14.08 -4.05
N ALA A 130 7.76 15.17 -4.65
CA ALA A 130 8.20 16.34 -3.90
C ALA A 130 7.00 17.01 -3.18
N PRO A 131 7.18 17.60 -1.99
CA PRO A 131 6.08 18.19 -1.22
C PRO A 131 5.22 19.21 -1.97
N GLU A 132 5.84 19.99 -2.85
CA GLU A 132 5.17 21.03 -3.63
C GLU A 132 4.23 20.46 -4.71
N GLN A 133 4.41 19.18 -5.08
CA GLN A 133 3.59 18.49 -6.09
C GLN A 133 2.43 17.70 -5.46
N ALA A 134 2.38 17.59 -4.13
CA ALA A 134 1.44 16.70 -3.43
C ALA A 134 -0.02 17.04 -3.74
N GLU A 135 -0.38 18.32 -3.75
CA GLU A 135 -1.74 18.79 -4.05
C GLU A 135 -2.09 18.70 -5.54
N GLY A 136 -1.13 19.04 -6.41
CA GLY A 136 -1.35 19.11 -7.86
C GLY A 136 -1.67 17.77 -8.51
N LEU A 137 -1.22 16.67 -7.92
CA LEU A 137 -1.41 15.31 -8.45
C LEU A 137 -2.68 14.62 -7.95
N LEU A 138 -3.46 15.25 -7.05
CA LEU A 138 -4.72 14.67 -6.52
C LEU A 138 -5.74 14.36 -7.64
N GLY A 139 -5.74 15.15 -8.71
CA GLY A 139 -6.57 14.90 -9.89
C GLY A 139 -6.26 13.55 -10.54
N MET A 140 -4.99 13.15 -10.61
CA MET A 140 -4.59 11.86 -11.21
C MET A 140 -5.02 10.67 -10.35
N LEU A 141 -5.13 10.85 -9.02
CA LEU A 141 -5.55 9.81 -8.09
C LEU A 141 -7.07 9.64 -8.00
N SER A 142 -7.82 10.73 -8.16
CA SER A 142 -9.29 10.75 -8.05
C SER A 142 -10.02 10.41 -9.35
N THR A 143 -9.34 10.54 -10.50
CA THR A 143 -9.99 10.36 -11.79
C THR A 143 -10.26 8.88 -12.07
N PRO A 144 -11.52 8.48 -12.33
CA PRO A 144 -11.84 7.09 -12.67
C PRO A 144 -11.28 6.72 -14.05
N SER A 145 -10.93 5.44 -14.22
CA SER A 145 -10.49 4.94 -15.52
C SER A 145 -11.63 4.96 -16.54
N ALA A 146 -11.30 5.17 -17.82
CA ALA A 146 -12.21 5.10 -18.95
C ALA A 146 -12.56 3.66 -19.37
N TYR A 147 -11.90 2.64 -18.79
CA TYR A 147 -12.10 1.23 -19.12
C TYR A 147 -11.87 0.90 -20.60
N GLU A 148 -10.84 1.50 -21.19
CA GLU A 148 -10.48 1.20 -22.57
C GLU A 148 -10.08 -0.27 -22.73
N LEU A 149 -10.45 -0.88 -23.87
CA LEU A 149 -10.28 -2.33 -24.08
C LEU A 149 -8.81 -2.77 -24.00
N TRP A 150 -7.87 -1.92 -24.42
CA TRP A 150 -6.44 -2.21 -24.33
C TRP A 150 -5.92 -2.10 -22.89
N ASP A 151 -6.41 -1.12 -22.10
CA ASP A 151 -6.02 -0.98 -20.70
C ASP A 151 -6.52 -2.19 -19.88
N MET A 152 -7.76 -2.62 -20.10
CA MET A 152 -8.31 -3.82 -19.44
C MET A 152 -7.62 -5.11 -19.91
N ARG A 153 -7.24 -5.21 -21.19
CA ARG A 153 -6.42 -6.33 -21.68
C ARG A 153 -5.10 -6.41 -20.92
N ASP A 154 -4.42 -5.28 -20.79
CA ASP A 154 -3.12 -5.21 -20.13
C ASP A 154 -3.24 -5.47 -18.63
N ALA A 155 -4.25 -4.91 -17.96
CA ALA A 155 -4.54 -5.19 -16.56
C ALA A 155 -4.80 -6.67 -16.28
N ARG A 156 -5.56 -7.35 -17.15
CA ARG A 156 -5.75 -8.82 -17.06
C ARG A 156 -4.46 -9.59 -17.30
N ALA A 157 -3.61 -9.14 -18.22
CA ALA A 157 -2.31 -9.76 -18.47
C ALA A 157 -1.38 -9.62 -17.24
N TYR A 158 -1.31 -8.46 -16.61
CA TYR A 158 -0.55 -8.25 -15.39
C TYR A 158 -1.12 -9.04 -14.20
N ALA A 159 -2.43 -9.12 -14.04
CA ALA A 159 -3.05 -9.97 -13.02
C ALA A 159 -2.71 -11.46 -13.22
N ALA A 160 -2.61 -11.92 -14.47
CA ALA A 160 -2.17 -13.28 -14.79
C ALA A 160 -0.68 -13.51 -14.45
N LEU A 161 0.16 -12.49 -14.59
CA LEU A 161 1.56 -12.53 -14.14
C LEU A 161 1.66 -12.60 -12.62
N ASP A 162 0.92 -11.76 -11.88
CA ASP A 162 0.85 -11.78 -10.41
C ASP A 162 0.44 -13.19 -9.92
N LYS A 163 -0.52 -13.83 -10.60
CA LYS A 163 -0.93 -15.22 -10.33
C LYS A 163 0.19 -16.22 -10.60
N ALA A 164 0.91 -16.08 -11.70
CA ALA A 164 2.02 -16.97 -12.03
C ALA A 164 3.17 -16.84 -11.03
N GLU A 165 3.48 -15.63 -10.58
CA GLU A 165 4.49 -15.34 -9.56
C GLU A 165 4.10 -15.91 -8.18
N MET A 166 2.82 -15.78 -7.79
CA MET A 166 2.30 -16.39 -6.57
C MET A 166 2.53 -17.91 -6.56
N MET A 167 2.33 -18.61 -7.68
CA MET A 167 2.55 -20.05 -7.77
C MET A 167 4.03 -20.46 -7.64
N GLN A 168 4.96 -19.54 -7.94
CA GLN A 168 6.40 -19.78 -7.83
C GLN A 168 6.96 -19.39 -6.46
N THR A 169 6.19 -18.63 -5.66
CA THR A 169 6.61 -18.12 -4.36
C THR A 169 5.77 -18.77 -3.24
N PRO A 170 6.31 -19.77 -2.50
CA PRO A 170 5.56 -20.50 -1.50
C PRO A 170 4.97 -19.62 -0.39
N GLU A 171 5.64 -18.55 -0.01
CA GLU A 171 5.17 -17.60 1.01
C GLU A 171 3.89 -16.87 0.55
N THR A 172 3.84 -16.42 -0.71
CA THR A 172 2.66 -15.77 -1.29
C THR A 172 1.51 -16.76 -1.45
N ALA A 173 1.80 -17.99 -1.92
CA ALA A 173 0.81 -19.05 -2.03
C ALA A 173 0.20 -19.43 -0.66
N LEU A 174 1.03 -19.56 0.38
CA LEU A 174 0.56 -19.82 1.75
C LEU A 174 -0.25 -18.64 2.30
N SER A 175 0.18 -17.41 2.03
CA SER A 175 -0.52 -16.20 2.45
C SER A 175 -1.88 -16.06 1.78
N ASP A 176 -2.08 -16.64 0.60
CA ASP A 176 -3.39 -16.74 -0.05
C ASP A 176 -4.23 -17.88 0.56
N LEU A 177 -3.63 -19.07 0.70
CA LEU A 177 -4.27 -20.29 1.20
C LEU A 177 -4.71 -20.21 2.67
N ILE A 178 -4.02 -19.44 3.50
CA ILE A 178 -4.33 -19.32 4.92
C ILE A 178 -5.73 -18.71 5.15
N TYR A 179 -6.22 -17.88 4.23
CA TYR A 179 -7.57 -17.32 4.31
C TYR A 179 -8.64 -18.37 4.02
N ALA A 180 -8.40 -19.27 3.07
CA ALA A 180 -9.26 -20.42 2.81
C ALA A 180 -9.39 -21.31 4.06
N ALA A 181 -8.28 -21.54 4.77
CA ALA A 181 -8.27 -22.28 6.02
C ALA A 181 -8.96 -21.51 7.17
N SER A 182 -8.76 -20.19 7.26
CA SER A 182 -9.24 -19.38 8.39
C SER A 182 -10.73 -19.03 8.33
N TYR A 183 -11.25 -18.79 7.13
CA TYR A 183 -12.63 -18.33 6.90
C TYR A 183 -13.48 -19.34 6.12
N GLY A 184 -12.88 -20.39 5.57
CA GLY A 184 -13.55 -21.38 4.72
C GLY A 184 -13.56 -21.00 3.24
N GLU A 185 -13.18 -21.94 2.38
CA GLU A 185 -12.99 -21.79 0.92
C GLU A 185 -14.18 -21.18 0.16
N LYS A 186 -15.41 -21.38 0.65
CA LYS A 186 -16.63 -20.91 -0.01
C LYS A 186 -17.02 -19.47 0.38
N THR A 187 -16.36 -18.90 1.38
CA THR A 187 -16.64 -17.52 1.82
C THR A 187 -15.94 -16.50 0.93
N ALA A 188 -16.40 -15.26 0.94
CA ALA A 188 -15.79 -14.20 0.14
C ALA A 188 -14.32 -13.95 0.53
N ALA A 189 -13.98 -14.02 1.83
CA ALA A 189 -12.60 -13.87 2.28
C ALA A 189 -11.73 -15.11 2.03
N GLY A 190 -12.32 -16.31 1.96
CA GLY A 190 -11.59 -17.56 1.74
C GLY A 190 -11.29 -17.86 0.27
N LYS A 191 -11.94 -17.17 -0.67
CA LYS A 191 -11.60 -17.28 -2.10
C LYS A 191 -10.23 -16.66 -2.37
N SER A 192 -9.46 -17.30 -3.24
CA SER A 192 -8.18 -16.78 -3.71
C SER A 192 -8.37 -15.42 -4.40
N LEU A 193 -7.44 -14.48 -4.13
CA LEU A 193 -7.33 -13.20 -4.84
C LEU A 193 -6.86 -13.40 -6.29
N TYR A 194 -6.13 -14.49 -6.56
CA TYR A 194 -5.43 -14.74 -7.82
C TYR A 194 -6.30 -15.52 -8.81
N GLN A 195 -7.41 -14.90 -9.22
CA GLN A 195 -8.38 -15.46 -10.16
C GLN A 195 -8.33 -14.76 -11.52
N THR A 196 -8.95 -15.40 -12.53
CA THR A 196 -9.09 -14.82 -13.87
C THR A 196 -10.42 -14.10 -13.97
N VAL A 197 -10.40 -12.87 -14.49
CA VAL A 197 -11.57 -11.99 -14.56
C VAL A 197 -11.94 -11.63 -16.00
N SER A 198 -13.21 -11.32 -16.25
CA SER A 198 -13.70 -10.72 -17.50
C SER A 198 -13.63 -9.18 -17.46
N ASN A 199 -13.78 -8.54 -18.62
CA ASN A 199 -13.84 -7.07 -18.68
C ASN A 199 -15.06 -6.54 -17.89
N GLU A 200 -16.19 -7.21 -18.01
CA GLU A 200 -17.43 -6.84 -17.31
C GLU A 200 -17.26 -6.92 -15.79
N GLY A 201 -16.52 -7.92 -15.29
CA GLY A 201 -16.19 -8.05 -13.87
C GLY A 201 -15.35 -6.89 -13.36
N ILE A 202 -14.35 -6.43 -14.13
CA ILE A 202 -13.52 -5.27 -13.77
C ILE A 202 -14.37 -4.00 -13.68
N VAL A 203 -15.17 -3.72 -14.71
CA VAL A 203 -16.04 -2.53 -14.76
C VAL A 203 -17.05 -2.54 -13.63
N SER A 204 -17.70 -3.68 -13.38
CA SER A 204 -18.69 -3.85 -12.32
C SER A 204 -18.09 -3.62 -10.93
N PHE A 205 -16.92 -4.20 -10.67
CA PHE A 205 -16.24 -4.08 -9.38
C PHE A 205 -15.77 -2.64 -9.12
N MET A 206 -15.01 -2.05 -10.05
CA MET A 206 -14.48 -0.68 -9.90
C MET A 206 -15.59 0.37 -9.80
N GLY A 207 -16.73 0.16 -10.47
CA GLY A 207 -17.90 1.04 -10.36
C GLY A 207 -18.53 1.07 -8.96
N ARG A 208 -18.26 0.07 -8.10
CA ARG A 208 -18.82 -0.06 -6.75
C ARG A 208 -17.79 0.11 -5.63
N GLU A 209 -16.51 -0.16 -5.89
CA GLU A 209 -15.46 -0.25 -4.86
C GLU A 209 -15.06 1.09 -4.23
N LEU A 210 -15.28 2.22 -4.94
CA LEU A 210 -14.77 3.55 -4.57
C LEU A 210 -15.62 4.26 -3.51
N VAL A 211 -15.94 3.56 -2.42
CA VAL A 211 -16.86 4.04 -1.38
C VAL A 211 -16.17 4.02 -0.02
N GLY A 212 -16.31 5.10 0.77
CA GLY A 212 -15.79 5.16 2.14
C GLY A 212 -14.25 5.21 2.22
N GLY A 213 -13.60 5.85 1.24
CA GLY A 213 -12.15 5.96 1.19
C GLY A 213 -11.55 6.77 2.34
N THR A 214 -10.29 6.47 2.67
CA THR A 214 -9.43 7.25 3.56
C THR A 214 -8.22 7.75 2.76
N LEU A 215 -8.12 9.07 2.59
CA LEU A 215 -7.00 9.75 1.94
C LEU A 215 -5.95 10.09 3.00
N VAL A 216 -4.75 9.54 2.88
CA VAL A 216 -3.63 9.79 3.78
C VAL A 216 -2.53 10.51 3.01
N ALA A 217 -1.99 11.59 3.57
CA ALA A 217 -0.87 12.32 2.99
C ALA A 217 0.21 12.63 4.03
N THR A 218 1.43 12.15 3.80
CA THR A 218 2.60 12.55 4.58
C THR A 218 3.38 13.63 3.83
N GLY A 219 4.15 14.46 4.54
CA GLY A 219 4.92 15.55 3.94
C GLY A 219 4.12 16.81 3.58
N VAL A 220 2.85 16.86 3.96
CA VAL A 220 1.96 18.00 3.71
C VAL A 220 1.97 18.95 4.92
N GLY A 221 2.43 20.18 4.69
CA GLY A 221 2.56 21.19 5.75
C GLY A 221 1.29 21.98 6.04
N ASP A 222 0.40 22.16 5.05
CA ASP A 222 -0.86 22.88 5.21
C ASP A 222 -2.06 21.92 5.04
N HIS A 223 -2.58 21.44 6.16
CA HIS A 223 -3.74 20.55 6.18
C HIS A 223 -4.97 21.18 5.51
N LYS A 224 -5.21 22.49 5.70
CA LYS A 224 -6.43 23.15 5.21
C LYS A 224 -6.40 23.32 3.70
N ALA A 225 -5.25 23.72 3.14
CA ALA A 225 -5.05 23.81 1.70
C ALA A 225 -5.25 22.44 1.04
N PHE A 226 -4.62 21.40 1.59
CA PHE A 226 -4.76 20.04 1.09
C PHE A 226 -6.20 19.51 1.17
N VAL A 227 -6.91 19.78 2.27
CA VAL A 227 -8.34 19.41 2.40
C VAL A 227 -9.19 20.11 1.35
N ALA A 228 -8.94 21.38 1.05
CA ALA A 228 -9.66 22.10 0.01
C ALA A 228 -9.41 21.51 -1.39
N ALA A 229 -8.15 21.21 -1.72
CA ALA A 229 -7.77 20.57 -2.98
C ALA A 229 -8.37 19.15 -3.11
N ALA A 230 -8.30 18.34 -2.04
CA ALA A 230 -8.87 17.00 -1.99
C ALA A 230 -10.39 17.01 -2.11
N SER A 231 -11.07 17.95 -1.45
CA SER A 231 -12.53 18.11 -1.56
C SER A 231 -12.96 18.39 -3.00
N ALA A 232 -12.20 19.21 -3.74
CA ALA A 232 -12.46 19.47 -5.15
C ALA A 232 -12.18 18.26 -6.04
N ALA A 233 -11.04 17.58 -5.83
CA ALA A 233 -10.63 16.42 -6.62
C ALA A 233 -11.57 15.22 -6.43
N PHE A 234 -11.99 14.96 -5.19
CA PHE A 234 -12.86 13.83 -4.83
C PHE A 234 -14.33 14.24 -4.66
N ALA A 235 -14.80 15.24 -5.41
CA ALA A 235 -16.18 15.74 -5.31
C ALA A 235 -17.24 14.67 -5.61
N SER A 236 -16.91 13.66 -6.42
CA SER A 236 -17.78 12.51 -6.73
C SER A 236 -17.64 11.33 -5.77
N ALA A 237 -16.74 11.40 -4.78
CA ALA A 237 -16.58 10.34 -3.80
C ALA A 237 -17.86 10.19 -2.98
N THR A 238 -18.31 8.96 -2.82
CA THR A 238 -19.49 8.65 -2.02
C THR A 238 -19.08 7.95 -0.74
N GLY A 239 -19.76 8.31 0.34
CA GLY A 239 -19.65 7.61 1.60
C GLY A 239 -20.37 6.28 1.50
N GLY A 240 -19.98 5.33 2.34
CA GLY A 240 -20.71 4.09 2.50
C GLY A 240 -20.08 3.21 3.55
N THR A 241 -20.81 2.15 3.88
CA THR A 241 -20.44 1.26 4.98
C THR A 241 -19.58 0.12 4.44
N PRO A 242 -18.37 -0.09 4.99
CA PRO A 242 -17.57 -1.24 4.61
C PRO A 242 -18.30 -2.54 4.90
N SER A 243 -18.10 -3.55 4.06
CA SER A 243 -18.62 -4.89 4.33
C SER A 243 -17.94 -5.46 5.57
N SER A 244 -18.72 -6.04 6.49
CA SER A 244 -18.14 -6.75 7.63
C SER A 244 -17.38 -7.98 7.13
N PRO A 245 -16.16 -8.26 7.63
CA PRO A 245 -15.47 -9.50 7.32
C PRO A 245 -16.27 -10.70 7.84
N PRO A 246 -16.17 -11.87 7.19
CA PRO A 246 -16.78 -13.09 7.71
C PRO A 246 -16.15 -13.49 9.05
N ALA A 247 -16.89 -14.26 9.85
CA ALA A 247 -16.39 -14.76 11.11
C ALA A 247 -15.21 -15.72 10.89
N PHE A 248 -14.19 -15.62 11.73
CA PHE A 248 -13.09 -16.58 11.76
C PHE A 248 -13.62 -17.93 12.25
N THR A 249 -13.48 -18.97 11.44
CA THR A 249 -13.93 -20.33 11.79
C THR A 249 -12.77 -21.25 12.16
N GLY A 250 -11.57 -20.96 11.64
CA GLY A 250 -10.44 -21.89 11.68
C GLY A 250 -10.65 -23.09 10.75
N GLY A 251 -9.56 -23.82 10.52
CA GLY A 251 -9.54 -24.94 9.59
C GLY A 251 -8.14 -25.27 9.12
N GLU A 252 -8.06 -26.16 8.13
CA GLU A 252 -6.82 -26.57 7.50
C GLU A 252 -7.03 -26.58 5.98
N SER A 253 -6.01 -26.14 5.24
CA SER A 253 -5.97 -26.28 3.79
C SER A 253 -4.57 -26.69 3.36
N ARG A 254 -4.49 -27.55 2.33
CA ARG A 254 -3.24 -28.15 1.86
C ARG A 254 -3.13 -28.01 0.35
N LEU A 255 -1.98 -27.53 -0.11
CA LEU A 255 -1.62 -27.51 -1.51
C LEU A 255 -0.49 -28.53 -1.74
N ALA A 256 -0.77 -29.58 -2.50
CA ALA A 256 0.25 -30.54 -2.89
C ALA A 256 1.15 -29.94 -3.98
N ALA A 257 2.46 -29.95 -3.75
CA ALA A 257 3.46 -29.49 -4.71
C ALA A 257 4.67 -30.45 -4.72
N SER A 258 5.29 -30.63 -5.89
CA SER A 258 6.47 -31.47 -6.06
C SER A 258 7.74 -30.66 -5.80
N THR A 259 7.98 -30.29 -4.53
CA THR A 259 9.13 -29.50 -4.07
C THR A 259 9.97 -30.26 -3.05
N PRO A 260 11.29 -30.01 -2.96
CA PRO A 260 12.15 -30.62 -1.93
C PRO A 260 11.87 -30.09 -0.52
N TYR A 261 11.10 -29.00 -0.41
CA TYR A 261 10.71 -28.36 0.84
C TYR A 261 9.21 -28.46 1.07
N SER A 262 8.81 -28.47 2.33
CA SER A 262 7.44 -28.28 2.79
C SER A 262 7.35 -26.93 3.50
N HIS A 263 6.32 -26.16 3.16
CA HIS A 263 6.06 -24.86 3.77
C HIS A 263 4.79 -24.94 4.59
N VAL A 264 4.80 -24.36 5.79
CA VAL A 264 3.68 -24.39 6.74
C VAL A 264 3.42 -22.97 7.23
N ALA A 265 2.15 -22.58 7.27
CA ALA A 265 1.71 -21.36 7.93
C ALA A 265 0.62 -21.69 8.94
N VAL A 266 0.73 -21.12 10.14
CA VAL A 266 -0.27 -21.22 11.21
C VAL A 266 -0.73 -19.81 11.53
N ALA A 267 -2.05 -19.58 11.51
CA ALA A 267 -2.66 -18.28 11.77
C ALA A 267 -3.73 -18.35 12.84
N PHE A 268 -3.86 -17.25 13.57
CA PHE A 268 -4.87 -16.99 14.56
C PHE A 268 -5.64 -15.73 14.18
N LYS A 269 -6.86 -15.58 14.70
CA LYS A 269 -7.62 -14.33 14.59
C LYS A 269 -6.81 -13.18 15.21
N ALA A 270 -6.57 -12.14 14.43
CA ALA A 270 -5.93 -10.92 14.93
C ALA A 270 -6.82 -10.20 15.97
N ALA A 271 -6.18 -9.54 16.92
CA ALA A 271 -6.86 -8.61 17.82
C ALA A 271 -7.26 -7.33 17.06
N ASP A 272 -8.21 -6.57 17.59
CA ASP A 272 -8.63 -5.30 16.97
C ASP A 272 -7.52 -4.22 17.00
N SER A 273 -6.49 -4.42 17.84
CA SER A 273 -5.36 -3.49 17.97
C SER A 273 -4.15 -3.94 17.17
N ASN A 274 -3.76 -3.13 16.19
CA ASN A 274 -2.53 -3.32 15.42
C ASN A 274 -1.29 -3.38 16.29
N ALA A 275 -1.24 -2.61 17.38
CA ALA A 275 -0.12 -2.63 18.33
C ALA A 275 -0.02 -4.00 19.04
N VAL A 276 -1.15 -4.59 19.42
CA VAL A 276 -1.18 -5.94 20.01
C VAL A 276 -0.71 -6.97 18.99
N ASN A 277 -1.20 -6.90 17.74
CA ASN A 277 -0.80 -7.82 16.68
C ASN A 277 0.70 -7.73 16.36
N ALA A 278 1.28 -6.53 16.36
CA ALA A 278 2.71 -6.32 16.16
C ALA A 278 3.56 -6.97 17.27
N VAL A 279 3.12 -6.87 18.54
CA VAL A 279 3.79 -7.54 19.66
C VAL A 279 3.66 -9.06 19.53
N VAL A 280 2.49 -9.57 19.17
CA VAL A 280 2.28 -11.02 18.95
C VAL A 280 3.19 -11.53 17.83
N LYS A 281 3.27 -10.82 16.70
CA LYS A 281 4.19 -11.13 15.60
C LYS A 281 5.65 -11.22 16.08
N ALA A 282 6.09 -10.26 16.89
CA ALA A 282 7.45 -10.24 17.43
C ALA A 282 7.71 -11.42 18.37
N LEU A 283 6.74 -11.76 19.23
CA LEU A 283 6.83 -12.93 20.11
C LEU A 283 6.92 -14.24 19.33
N LEU A 284 6.09 -14.40 18.29
CA LEU A 284 6.10 -15.59 17.44
C LEU A 284 7.45 -15.74 16.73
N SER A 285 7.97 -14.64 16.16
CA SER A 285 9.28 -14.63 15.48
C SER A 285 10.43 -14.97 16.42
N ALA A 286 10.39 -14.52 17.68
CA ALA A 286 11.40 -14.83 18.67
C ALA A 286 11.33 -16.29 19.16
N GLY A 287 10.12 -16.84 19.28
CA GLY A 287 9.88 -18.19 19.80
C GLY A 287 10.21 -19.32 18.82
N THR A 288 10.18 -19.07 17.51
CA THR A 288 10.41 -20.09 16.48
C THR A 288 11.85 -20.17 15.98
N GLY A 289 12.74 -19.28 16.44
CA GLY A 289 14.12 -19.20 15.98
C GLY A 289 14.22 -18.96 14.47
N SER A 290 15.29 -19.45 13.83
CA SER A 290 15.54 -19.23 12.39
C SER A 290 14.62 -20.04 11.45
N SER A 291 13.78 -20.94 11.99
CA SER A 291 12.98 -21.88 11.19
C SER A 291 11.58 -21.36 10.82
N ALA A 292 11.12 -20.31 11.48
CA ALA A 292 9.84 -19.66 11.17
C ALA A 292 9.88 -18.15 11.46
N ALA A 293 9.07 -17.39 10.74
CA ALA A 293 8.92 -15.95 10.91
C ALA A 293 7.46 -15.60 11.20
N GLY A 294 7.26 -14.67 12.14
CA GLY A 294 5.93 -14.15 12.45
C GLY A 294 5.42 -13.21 11.35
N PHE A 295 4.12 -13.23 11.11
CA PHE A 295 3.45 -12.34 10.16
C PHE A 295 2.17 -11.74 10.74
N THR A 296 1.74 -10.64 10.12
CA THR A 296 0.43 -10.01 10.31
C THR A 296 -0.18 -9.82 8.94
N ALA A 297 -1.46 -10.16 8.81
CA ALA A 297 -2.26 -9.91 7.63
C ALA A 297 -3.65 -9.43 8.07
N ASP A 298 -4.49 -9.03 7.12
CA ASP A 298 -5.80 -8.48 7.47
C ASP A 298 -6.67 -9.50 8.22
N GLY A 299 -6.93 -9.21 9.49
CA GLY A 299 -7.70 -10.11 10.37
C GLY A 299 -6.94 -11.33 10.89
N LEU A 300 -5.65 -11.51 10.54
CA LEU A 300 -4.84 -12.67 10.91
C LEU A 300 -3.47 -12.29 11.49
N VAL A 301 -3.01 -13.06 12.46
CA VAL A 301 -1.64 -13.00 12.99
C VAL A 301 -1.11 -14.41 13.15
N GLY A 302 0.14 -14.68 12.80
CA GLY A 302 0.63 -16.04 12.74
C GLY A 302 2.12 -16.16 12.53
N ALA A 303 2.56 -17.37 12.21
CA ALA A 303 3.92 -17.67 11.81
C ALA A 303 3.93 -18.59 10.59
N TYR A 304 4.92 -18.40 9.72
CA TYR A 304 5.19 -19.30 8.60
C TYR A 304 6.62 -19.83 8.69
N GLY A 305 6.83 -21.05 8.25
CA GLY A 305 8.14 -21.70 8.26
C GLY A 305 8.33 -22.60 7.06
N SER A 306 9.56 -23.09 6.91
CA SER A 306 9.92 -24.05 5.88
C SER A 306 10.77 -25.18 6.47
N SER A 307 10.55 -26.39 5.97
CA SER A 307 11.31 -27.58 6.35
C SER A 307 11.54 -28.45 5.12
N LEU A 308 12.38 -29.48 5.26
CA LEU A 308 12.53 -30.50 4.22
C LEU A 308 11.21 -31.28 4.03
N ALA A 309 10.98 -31.77 2.81
CA ALA A 309 9.83 -32.61 2.51
C ALA A 309 9.71 -33.78 3.51
N GLY A 310 8.51 -33.96 4.07
CA GLY A 310 8.23 -35.00 5.08
C GLY A 310 8.24 -34.50 6.53
N SER A 311 8.77 -33.30 6.80
CA SER A 311 8.85 -32.73 8.17
C SER A 311 7.82 -31.62 8.43
N ALA A 312 6.76 -31.53 7.63
CA ALA A 312 5.71 -30.52 7.78
C ALA A 312 4.97 -30.61 9.13
N GLY A 313 4.68 -31.84 9.59
CA GLY A 313 4.01 -32.07 10.88
C GLY A 313 4.85 -31.57 12.07
N ALA A 314 6.12 -31.96 12.12
CA ALA A 314 7.06 -31.49 13.14
C ALA A 314 7.19 -29.96 13.15
N LEU A 315 7.28 -29.33 11.97
CA LEU A 315 7.33 -27.88 11.86
C LEU A 315 6.04 -27.22 12.40
N SER A 316 4.87 -27.78 12.12
CA SER A 316 3.61 -27.25 12.64
C SER A 316 3.51 -27.37 14.17
N GLU A 317 3.99 -28.49 14.73
CA GLU A 317 4.05 -28.70 16.18
C GLU A 317 5.04 -27.76 16.84
N ASP A 318 6.21 -27.53 16.24
CA ASP A 318 7.22 -26.59 16.73
C ASP A 318 6.66 -25.16 16.76
N ILE A 319 5.99 -24.71 15.69
CA ILE A 319 5.34 -23.40 15.64
C ILE A 319 4.28 -23.29 16.74
N MET A 320 3.43 -24.30 16.92
CA MET A 320 2.39 -24.31 17.97
C MET A 320 3.00 -24.32 19.37
N LYS A 321 4.10 -25.05 19.58
CA LYS A 321 4.83 -25.07 20.84
C LYS A 321 5.40 -23.69 21.15
N SER A 322 6.01 -23.02 20.17
CA SER A 322 6.50 -21.65 20.30
C SER A 322 5.39 -20.67 20.69
N VAL A 323 4.19 -20.80 20.11
CA VAL A 323 3.00 -20.02 20.49
C VAL A 323 2.65 -20.24 21.96
N SER A 324 2.63 -21.51 22.42
CA SER A 324 2.29 -21.86 23.80
C SER A 324 3.36 -21.47 24.82
N SER A 325 4.64 -21.44 24.40
CA SER A 325 5.80 -21.11 25.24
C SER A 325 6.17 -19.63 25.23
N ALA A 326 5.52 -18.81 24.39
CA ALA A 326 5.66 -17.36 24.37
C ALA A 326 5.08 -16.75 25.65
N GLY A 327 5.74 -17.01 26.78
CA GLY A 327 5.41 -16.48 28.09
C GLY A 327 5.88 -15.03 28.27
N SER A 328 5.50 -14.44 29.40
CA SER A 328 5.76 -13.05 29.78
C SER A 328 7.23 -12.61 29.81
N GLY A 329 8.19 -13.56 29.81
CA GLY A 329 9.62 -13.27 29.92
C GLY A 329 10.22 -12.50 28.74
N ASN A 330 9.63 -12.60 27.55
CA ASN A 330 10.12 -11.92 26.33
C ASN A 330 9.25 -10.72 25.92
N LEU A 331 8.27 -10.33 26.74
CA LEU A 331 7.29 -9.31 26.37
C LEU A 331 7.91 -7.93 26.16
N ASP A 332 8.86 -7.53 27.01
CA ASP A 332 9.48 -6.20 26.92
C ASP A 332 10.38 -6.08 25.68
N SER A 333 11.11 -7.15 25.35
CA SER A 333 11.87 -7.24 24.10
C SER A 333 10.95 -7.23 22.88
N ALA A 334 9.83 -7.94 22.92
CA ALA A 334 8.86 -7.94 21.82
C ALA A 334 8.19 -6.58 21.63
N LYS A 335 7.87 -5.85 22.71
CA LYS A 335 7.39 -4.46 22.64
C LYS A 335 8.43 -3.53 22.03
N ALA A 336 9.70 -3.72 22.34
CA ALA A 336 10.78 -2.93 21.75
C ALA A 336 10.94 -3.20 20.25
N VAL A 337 10.78 -4.44 19.80
CA VAL A 337 10.82 -4.82 18.37
C VAL A 337 9.56 -4.35 17.61
N ALA A 338 8.41 -4.29 18.28
CA ALA A 338 7.15 -3.87 17.68
C ALA A 338 6.99 -2.35 17.53
N LYS A 339 7.85 -1.56 18.17
CA LYS A 339 7.84 -0.09 18.15
C LYS A 339 8.72 0.46 17.03
#